data_AF-A0A5N5XFG0-F1
#
_entry.id   AF-A0A5N5XFG0-F1
#
_cell.length_a   1.000
_cell.length_b   1.000
_cell.length_c   1.000
_cell.angle_alpha   90.00
_cell.angle_beta   90.00
_cell.angle_gamma   90.00
#
_symmetry.space_group_name_H-M   'P 1'
#
loop_
_entity.id
_entity.type
_entity.pdbx_description
1 polymer ?
#
loop_
_entity_poly.entity_id
_entity_poly.type
_entity_poly.pdbx_seq_one_letter_code
_entity_poly.pdbx_strand_id
1 'polypeptide(L)'
;MSASITSERPPKEDDIHSTTSEDSDLSNEEGWEDVEPDDETQPVVGLFSEKVYPDVHSMLQETKDKYNFDLKRTQKELDLDFLGTIKLVNYVRSQVKVGNMSPDVSSAAKFEDEVYLKPVLEDDALLYSLDDLEDQVSEVPGGTEAERRVIELQEDLERLQSQFSEYRIAVQKSLEEQLSKEDEKLASSDPAAQRLANKAEEIDSDYFSSYSYNGIHESMLKDAIRTDAYRDFVYQNKHVFKDKVVLDVGCGTGILSMFCAKAGARKVISVDNSNIIDRAKEIIHENGFGDVITCIRGKIEEVTLPVPQVDIIISEWMGYGLLFEAMFDSVIYARDRYLAPGGLMVPSHATLRIAPFADPDFIASHISFWNDVYGFNMRSMLTGIYDEALVRIVDPSTIAGDSSVFLPLPLHTITVDELSFLKEFQVTLKEDIDALDGWAIWFDIFFMPSRETPISDDAIPSEMQKKGFVAFTTGPDGPETHWQQSILLIDHGNKKAVSLKKGQTITGKVGYQKKSEVSRSLDITIDWDAQNGGKGAQKWGLQ
;
A
#
# COMPACT_ATOMS: atom_id res chain seq x y z
N MET A 1 -18.92 -82.50 -29.71
CA MET A 1 -19.69 -83.71 -29.28
C MET A 1 -19.08 -84.21 -27.96
N SER A 2 -19.66 -85.26 -27.39
CA SER A 2 -19.33 -85.87 -26.11
C SER A 2 -17.84 -86.13 -25.85
N ALA A 3 -17.44 -85.97 -24.57
CA ALA A 3 -16.31 -86.59 -23.86
C ALA A 3 -14.87 -86.50 -24.43
N SER A 4 -13.94 -86.07 -23.56
CA SER A 4 -12.53 -86.50 -23.53
C SER A 4 -11.98 -86.30 -22.11
N ILE A 5 -10.94 -87.06 -21.76
CA ILE A 5 -10.34 -87.14 -20.41
C ILE A 5 -8.81 -87.00 -20.56
N THR A 6 -8.10 -86.67 -19.47
CA THR A 6 -6.63 -86.48 -19.35
C THR A 6 -6.11 -85.14 -19.90
N SER A 7 -5.24 -84.38 -19.20
CA SER A 7 -4.76 -84.42 -17.79
C SER A 7 -4.30 -82.98 -17.39
N GLU A 8 -3.53 -82.62 -16.34
CA GLU A 8 -2.61 -83.32 -15.41
C GLU A 8 -2.51 -82.60 -14.03
N ARG A 9 -1.29 -82.44 -13.48
CA ARG A 9 -0.87 -81.91 -12.15
C ARG A 9 0.57 -81.34 -12.27
N PRO A 10 1.19 -80.68 -11.26
CA PRO A 10 0.79 -80.45 -9.85
C PRO A 10 0.82 -78.97 -9.37
N PRO A 11 0.50 -78.68 -8.08
CA PRO A 11 0.53 -77.32 -7.51
C PRO A 11 1.75 -77.02 -6.59
N LYS A 12 2.09 -75.72 -6.52
CA LYS A 12 2.91 -74.98 -5.52
C LYS A 12 2.99 -73.52 -6.04
N GLU A 13 3.13 -72.46 -5.25
CA GLU A 13 3.28 -72.28 -3.79
C GLU A 13 2.58 -70.94 -3.40
N ASP A 14 2.45 -70.62 -2.11
CA ASP A 14 1.67 -69.49 -1.57
C ASP A 14 2.33 -68.10 -1.87
N ASP A 15 1.68 -66.92 -1.82
CA ASP A 15 1.09 -66.31 -0.61
C ASP A 15 0.35 -64.95 -0.85
N ILE A 16 -0.54 -64.60 0.09
CA ILE A 16 -0.88 -63.25 0.64
C ILE A 16 -1.63 -62.16 -0.20
N HIS A 17 -2.80 -61.74 0.36
CA HIS A 17 -3.63 -60.50 0.25
C HIS A 17 -3.93 -59.85 -1.14
N SER A 18 -5.17 -59.53 -1.57
CA SER A 18 -6.44 -59.03 -0.95
C SER A 18 -6.40 -57.54 -0.54
N THR A 19 -7.37 -56.66 -0.85
CA THR A 19 -8.68 -56.80 -1.55
C THR A 19 -9.23 -55.43 -1.98
N THR A 20 -10.22 -55.43 -2.89
CA THR A 20 -11.28 -54.40 -3.10
C THR A 20 -10.93 -52.90 -3.08
N SER A 21 -11.15 -52.24 -4.22
CA SER A 21 -11.29 -50.77 -4.33
C SER A 21 -12.72 -50.41 -4.77
N GLU A 22 -13.54 -49.88 -3.86
CA GLU A 22 -14.85 -49.28 -4.15
C GLU A 22 -15.21 -48.28 -3.03
N ASP A 23 -15.86 -47.18 -3.43
CA ASP A 23 -16.46 -46.04 -2.70
C ASP A 23 -16.22 -45.80 -1.19
N SER A 24 -15.89 -44.54 -0.87
CA SER A 24 -16.10 -43.94 0.45
C SER A 24 -16.46 -42.45 0.31
N ASP A 25 -17.62 -42.04 0.81
CA ASP A 25 -18.01 -40.63 0.94
C ASP A 25 -17.00 -39.85 1.80
N LEU A 26 -16.68 -38.61 1.41
CA LEU A 26 -15.95 -37.66 2.25
C LEU A 26 -16.89 -36.60 2.80
N SER A 27 -17.62 -36.98 3.85
CA SER A 27 -18.26 -36.05 4.78
C SER A 27 -17.75 -36.33 6.19
N ASN A 28 -16.75 -35.56 6.63
CA ASN A 28 -16.48 -35.38 8.05
C ASN A 28 -15.75 -34.05 8.26
N GLU A 29 -16.23 -33.27 9.22
CA GLU A 29 -15.50 -32.16 9.84
C GLU A 29 -14.59 -32.71 10.95
N GLU A 30 -14.02 -31.81 11.77
CA GLU A 30 -13.11 -32.07 12.90
C GLU A 30 -11.68 -32.50 12.50
N GLY A 31 -10.69 -31.68 12.90
CA GLY A 31 -9.29 -31.86 12.52
C GLY A 31 -8.42 -30.61 12.67
N TRP A 32 -8.68 -29.74 13.66
CA TRP A 32 -7.64 -28.84 14.14
C TRP A 32 -6.70 -29.67 15.00
N GLU A 33 -5.57 -30.13 14.46
CA GLU A 33 -4.50 -30.70 15.27
C GLU A 33 -3.84 -29.55 16.06
N ASP A 34 -3.68 -29.74 17.36
CA ASP A 34 -3.13 -28.72 18.25
C ASP A 34 -1.70 -28.35 17.83
N VAL A 35 -1.46 -27.06 17.59
CA VAL A 35 -0.10 -26.53 17.57
C VAL A 35 0.38 -26.53 19.02
N GLU A 36 1.16 -27.54 19.40
CA GLU A 36 1.88 -27.47 20.67
C GLU A 36 2.77 -26.21 20.67
N PRO A 37 2.82 -25.45 21.78
CA PRO A 37 3.70 -24.29 21.86
C PRO A 37 5.15 -24.78 21.89
N ASP A 38 5.86 -24.61 20.77
CA ASP A 38 7.31 -24.78 20.66
C ASP A 38 8.02 -23.74 21.54
N ASP A 39 8.11 -24.03 22.83
CA ASP A 39 8.90 -23.31 23.83
C ASP A 39 10.39 -23.66 23.61
N GLU A 40 10.95 -23.21 22.47
CA GLU A 40 12.36 -23.35 22.07
C GLU A 40 13.27 -22.57 23.02
N THR A 41 13.41 -23.10 24.23
CA THR A 41 14.26 -22.61 25.31
C THR A 41 15.74 -22.66 24.91
N GLN A 42 16.21 -21.59 24.28
CA GLN A 42 17.60 -21.48 23.85
C GLN A 42 18.55 -21.39 25.06
N PRO A 43 19.58 -22.24 25.14
CA PRO A 43 20.44 -22.32 26.31
C PRO A 43 21.44 -21.14 26.37
N VAL A 44 21.30 -20.26 27.36
CA VAL A 44 22.09 -19.02 27.46
C VAL A 44 23.27 -19.11 28.45
N VAL A 45 24.37 -18.41 28.13
CA VAL A 45 25.54 -18.29 29.02
C VAL A 45 25.32 -17.20 30.07
N GLY A 46 25.67 -17.45 31.33
CA GLY A 46 25.52 -16.49 32.41
C GLY A 46 26.27 -15.15 32.22
N LEU A 47 25.70 -14.07 32.76
CA LEU A 47 26.35 -12.75 32.80
C LEU A 47 27.62 -12.73 33.67
N PHE A 48 27.62 -13.47 34.77
CA PHE A 48 28.69 -13.51 35.79
C PHE A 48 29.43 -14.86 35.87
N SER A 49 29.21 -15.78 34.92
CA SER A 49 29.89 -17.09 34.91
C SER A 49 29.73 -17.79 33.58
N GLU A 50 30.72 -18.60 33.20
CA GLU A 50 30.70 -19.52 32.04
C GLU A 50 29.69 -20.68 32.19
N LYS A 51 28.79 -20.63 33.17
CA LYS A 51 27.69 -21.59 33.32
C LYS A 51 26.63 -21.31 32.24
N VAL A 52 26.21 -22.37 31.57
CA VAL A 52 25.04 -22.39 30.69
C VAL A 52 23.79 -22.68 31.51
N TYR A 53 22.69 -22.00 31.16
CA TYR A 53 21.35 -22.13 31.73
C TYR A 53 20.39 -22.65 30.66
N PRO A 54 19.31 -23.35 31.03
CA PRO A 54 18.31 -23.80 30.05
C PRO A 54 17.57 -22.63 29.39
N ASP A 55 17.38 -21.53 30.11
CA ASP A 55 16.57 -20.38 29.68
C ASP A 55 17.07 -19.07 30.30
N VAL A 56 16.60 -17.93 29.76
CA VAL A 56 16.97 -16.57 30.21
C VAL A 56 16.46 -16.25 31.61
N HIS A 57 15.27 -16.74 32.01
CA HIS A 57 14.68 -16.48 33.32
C HIS A 57 15.51 -17.13 34.44
N SER A 58 15.88 -18.40 34.29
CA SER A 58 16.81 -19.12 35.16
C SER A 58 18.16 -18.42 35.30
N MET A 59 18.69 -17.86 34.20
CA MET A 59 19.95 -17.12 34.19
C MET A 59 19.85 -15.79 34.96
N LEU A 60 18.78 -15.02 34.73
CA LEU A 60 18.51 -13.77 35.43
C LEU A 60 18.25 -14.00 36.93
N GLN A 61 17.54 -15.08 37.30
CA GLN A 61 17.23 -15.39 38.69
C GLN A 61 18.48 -15.77 39.50
N GLU A 62 19.36 -16.66 39.01
CA GLU A 62 20.65 -16.90 39.70
C GLU A 62 21.52 -15.63 39.70
N THR A 63 21.50 -14.83 38.63
CA THR A 63 22.27 -13.58 38.57
C THR A 63 21.83 -12.61 39.68
N LYS A 64 20.53 -12.50 39.92
CA LYS A 64 19.92 -11.69 40.97
C LYS A 64 20.23 -12.23 42.37
N ASP A 65 20.01 -13.52 42.62
CA ASP A 65 20.15 -14.13 43.95
C ASP A 65 21.61 -14.24 44.42
N LYS A 66 22.57 -14.40 43.49
CA LYS A 66 23.97 -14.74 43.79
C LYS A 66 24.94 -13.58 43.59
N TYR A 67 24.64 -12.65 42.67
CA TYR A 67 25.50 -11.51 42.36
C TYR A 67 24.82 -10.16 42.64
N ASN A 68 23.56 -10.16 43.11
CA ASN A 68 22.77 -8.95 43.41
C ASN A 68 22.68 -7.99 42.20
N PHE A 69 22.60 -8.54 41.00
CA PHE A 69 22.45 -7.80 39.75
C PHE A 69 21.12 -8.15 39.08
N ASP A 70 20.35 -7.15 38.71
CA ASP A 70 19.01 -7.28 38.14
C ASP A 70 18.97 -6.52 36.81
N LEU A 71 19.14 -7.25 35.69
CA LEU A 71 19.28 -6.65 34.36
C LEU A 71 18.05 -5.80 33.99
N LYS A 72 16.84 -6.35 34.18
CA LYS A 72 15.59 -5.65 33.85
C LYS A 72 15.42 -4.37 34.69
N ARG A 73 15.83 -4.39 35.96
CA ARG A 73 15.85 -3.20 36.80
C ARG A 73 16.89 -2.18 36.31
N THR A 74 18.13 -2.59 36.03
CA THR A 74 19.20 -1.68 35.57
C THR A 74 18.87 -1.04 34.22
N GLN A 75 18.23 -1.78 33.31
CA GLN A 75 17.70 -1.27 32.04
C GLN A 75 16.69 -0.13 32.28
N LYS A 76 15.69 -0.35 33.14
CA LYS A 76 14.63 0.63 33.44
C LYS A 76 15.07 1.78 34.36
N GLU A 77 16.10 1.60 35.19
CA GLU A 77 16.70 2.68 36.00
C GLU A 77 17.68 3.58 35.23
N LEU A 78 18.13 3.16 34.04
CA LEU A 78 19.07 3.91 33.18
C LEU A 78 18.49 4.32 31.82
N ASP A 79 17.22 4.03 31.55
CA ASP A 79 16.49 4.38 30.32
C ASP A 79 17.20 3.86 29.04
N LEU A 80 17.59 2.58 29.07
CA LEU A 80 18.39 1.96 28.00
C LEU A 80 17.50 1.40 26.88
N ASP A 81 17.80 1.81 25.65
CA ASP A 81 17.32 1.16 24.43
C ASP A 81 17.99 -0.22 24.22
N PHE A 82 17.60 -0.91 23.15
CA PHE A 82 18.17 -2.21 22.76
C PHE A 82 19.70 -2.17 22.66
N LEU A 83 20.27 -1.14 22.01
CA LEU A 83 21.72 -0.98 21.83
C LEU A 83 22.44 -0.68 23.15
N GLY A 84 21.85 0.15 24.02
CA GLY A 84 22.32 0.42 25.38
C GLY A 84 22.28 -0.83 26.27
N THR A 85 21.29 -1.70 26.06
CA THR A 85 21.14 -2.99 26.76
C THR A 85 22.20 -4.00 26.28
N ILE A 86 22.48 -4.08 24.97
CA ILE A 86 23.63 -4.83 24.43
C ILE A 86 24.95 -4.31 25.03
N LYS A 87 25.16 -2.98 25.06
CA LYS A 87 26.36 -2.37 25.67
C LYS A 87 26.48 -2.72 27.16
N LEU A 88 25.39 -2.71 27.92
CA LEU A 88 25.37 -3.11 29.33
C LEU A 88 25.77 -4.59 29.51
N VAL A 89 25.19 -5.50 28.71
CA VAL A 89 25.50 -6.94 28.78
C VAL A 89 26.97 -7.21 28.44
N ASN A 90 27.49 -6.61 27.37
CA ASN A 90 28.90 -6.74 26.98
C ASN A 90 29.85 -6.07 27.99
N TYR A 91 29.46 -4.93 28.57
CA TYR A 91 30.22 -4.32 29.66
C TYR A 91 30.34 -5.26 30.86
N VAL A 92 29.21 -5.78 31.38
CA VAL A 92 29.18 -6.71 32.51
C VAL A 92 30.06 -7.94 32.23
N ARG A 93 29.89 -8.60 31.07
CA ARG A 93 30.69 -9.77 30.70
C ARG A 93 32.18 -9.42 30.51
N SER A 94 32.52 -8.23 29.99
CA SER A 94 33.92 -7.79 29.86
C SER A 94 34.59 -7.54 31.22
N GLN A 95 33.86 -6.98 32.19
CA GLN A 95 34.33 -6.75 33.56
C GLN A 95 34.57 -8.08 34.27
N VAL A 96 33.63 -9.03 34.16
CA VAL A 96 33.77 -10.39 34.70
C VAL A 96 34.97 -11.12 34.07
N LYS A 97 35.19 -10.98 32.76
CA LYS A 97 36.33 -11.57 32.02
C LYS A 97 37.71 -11.03 32.45
N VAL A 98 37.78 -9.84 33.06
CA VAL A 98 39.00 -9.30 33.70
C VAL A 98 39.04 -9.51 35.23
N GLY A 99 38.10 -10.30 35.78
CA GLY A 99 38.02 -10.65 37.20
C GLY A 99 37.24 -9.68 38.08
N ASN A 100 36.58 -8.67 37.50
CA ASN A 100 35.70 -7.76 38.25
C ASN A 100 34.29 -8.35 38.37
N MET A 101 34.01 -8.97 39.51
CA MET A 101 32.70 -9.56 39.85
C MET A 101 31.66 -8.52 40.34
N SER A 102 31.95 -7.22 40.26
CA SER A 102 31.06 -6.14 40.69
C SER A 102 31.22 -4.92 39.73
N PRO A 103 30.70 -5.02 38.50
CA PRO A 103 30.75 -3.95 37.51
C PRO A 103 29.99 -2.71 37.99
N ASP A 104 30.53 -1.53 37.70
CA ASP A 104 29.93 -0.25 38.10
C ASP A 104 28.90 0.20 37.07
N VAL A 105 27.64 -0.14 37.33
CA VAL A 105 26.48 0.19 36.47
C VAL A 105 25.69 1.40 37.01
N SER A 106 26.34 2.30 37.74
CA SER A 106 25.69 3.49 38.34
C SER A 106 25.25 4.57 37.32
N SER A 107 25.66 4.46 36.05
CA SER A 107 25.30 5.36 34.96
C SER A 107 25.65 4.74 33.60
N ALA A 108 24.86 5.02 32.56
CA ALA A 108 25.14 4.58 31.18
C ALA A 108 26.52 5.03 30.66
N ALA A 109 27.01 6.18 31.11
CA ALA A 109 28.34 6.72 30.77
C ALA A 109 29.53 5.80 31.20
N LYS A 110 29.27 4.72 31.95
CA LYS A 110 30.26 3.68 32.30
C LYS A 110 30.48 2.67 31.17
N PHE A 111 29.52 2.54 30.25
CA PHE A 111 29.49 1.56 29.17
C PHE A 111 29.01 2.13 27.81
N GLU A 112 28.99 3.45 27.67
CA GLU A 112 28.56 4.17 26.47
C GLU A 112 29.46 3.94 25.24
N ASP A 113 30.73 3.56 25.46
CA ASP A 113 31.76 3.33 24.43
C ASP A 113 31.35 2.26 23.40
N GLU A 114 31.59 2.54 22.11
CA GLU A 114 31.30 1.64 20.98
C GLU A 114 32.03 0.30 21.06
N VAL A 115 33.10 0.18 21.87
CA VAL A 115 33.76 -1.11 22.14
C VAL A 115 32.79 -2.15 22.71
N TYR A 116 31.73 -1.73 23.42
CA TYR A 116 30.71 -2.61 23.99
C TYR A 116 29.57 -2.99 23.02
N LEU A 117 29.57 -2.46 21.78
CA LEU A 117 28.74 -2.99 20.69
C LEU A 117 29.30 -4.30 20.09
N LYS A 118 30.50 -4.73 20.52
CA LYS A 118 31.11 -5.99 20.09
C LYS A 118 30.82 -7.09 21.11
N PRO A 119 30.15 -8.19 20.71
CA PRO A 119 29.87 -9.31 21.60
C PRO A 119 31.12 -9.85 22.32
N VAL A 120 31.00 -10.10 23.63
CA VAL A 120 32.08 -10.70 24.44
C VAL A 120 32.15 -12.23 24.30
N LEU A 121 31.05 -12.82 23.81
CA LEU A 121 30.89 -14.21 23.39
C LEU A 121 30.53 -14.23 21.89
N GLU A 122 30.92 -15.28 21.19
CA GLU A 122 30.41 -15.58 19.84
C GLU A 122 29.05 -16.30 19.98
N ASP A 123 28.14 -16.06 19.03
CA ASP A 123 26.78 -16.63 18.99
C ASP A 123 25.98 -16.49 20.31
N ASP A 124 25.98 -15.26 20.85
CA ASP A 124 25.49 -14.93 22.19
C ASP A 124 23.95 -14.86 22.25
N ALA A 125 23.30 -16.02 22.42
CA ALA A 125 21.84 -16.19 22.52
C ALA A 125 21.11 -15.15 23.40
N LEU A 126 21.73 -14.67 24.49
CA LEU A 126 21.13 -13.65 25.36
C LEU A 126 20.92 -12.29 24.64
N LEU A 127 21.72 -11.96 23.64
CA LEU A 127 21.61 -10.69 22.90
C LEU A 127 20.46 -10.69 21.87
N TYR A 128 19.96 -11.87 21.50
CA TYR A 128 18.82 -12.03 20.59
C TYR A 128 17.48 -12.01 21.34
N SER A 129 17.44 -12.56 22.56
CA SER A 129 16.26 -12.53 23.46
C SER A 129 16.30 -11.38 24.48
N LEU A 130 16.65 -10.17 24.02
CA LEU A 130 16.55 -8.96 24.85
C LEU A 130 15.17 -8.30 24.76
N ASP A 131 14.49 -8.42 23.61
CA ASP A 131 13.17 -7.82 23.39
C ASP A 131 12.06 -8.63 24.09
N ASP A 132 12.20 -9.97 24.16
CA ASP A 132 11.33 -10.90 24.92
C ASP A 132 11.26 -10.61 26.44
N LEU A 133 11.98 -9.59 26.93
CA LEU A 133 12.06 -9.23 28.34
C LEU A 133 10.96 -8.25 28.79
N GLU A 134 10.13 -7.72 27.90
CA GLU A 134 9.14 -6.68 28.24
C GLU A 134 7.81 -7.26 28.78
N ASP A 135 7.32 -8.36 28.19
CA ASP A 135 5.90 -8.80 28.27
C ASP A 135 5.50 -9.63 29.50
N GLN A 136 5.57 -9.05 30.70
CA GLN A 136 4.77 -9.53 31.85
C GLN A 136 4.22 -8.38 32.71
N VAL A 137 3.01 -7.91 32.37
CA VAL A 137 2.20 -6.97 33.17
C VAL A 137 1.08 -7.72 33.89
N SER A 138 0.75 -7.31 35.11
CA SER A 138 -0.19 -8.01 36.00
C SER A 138 -1.65 -8.01 35.51
N GLU A 139 -2.36 -9.13 35.72
CA GLU A 139 -3.76 -9.32 35.30
C GLU A 139 -4.72 -8.22 35.79
N VAL A 140 -5.59 -7.74 34.89
CA VAL A 140 -6.80 -6.97 35.23
C VAL A 140 -8.00 -7.53 34.43
N PRO A 141 -9.07 -8.01 35.09
CA PRO A 141 -10.11 -8.82 34.43
C PRO A 141 -11.19 -8.00 33.71
N GLY A 142 -11.62 -8.47 32.54
CA GLY A 142 -12.81 -7.99 31.82
C GLY A 142 -12.57 -7.70 30.33
N GLY A 143 -13.27 -8.43 29.45
CA GLY A 143 -13.01 -8.48 28.01
C GLY A 143 -12.28 -9.77 27.63
N THR A 144 -12.64 -10.40 26.50
CA THR A 144 -11.94 -11.60 26.03
C THR A 144 -10.59 -11.24 25.42
N GLU A 145 -9.65 -12.18 25.46
CA GLU A 145 -8.30 -12.00 24.95
C GLU A 145 -8.29 -11.66 23.45
N ALA A 146 -9.19 -12.27 22.67
CA ALA A 146 -9.39 -11.98 21.26
C ALA A 146 -9.92 -10.55 21.00
N GLU A 147 -10.90 -10.07 21.77
CA GLU A 147 -11.41 -8.69 21.63
C GLU A 147 -10.32 -7.66 21.93
N ARG A 148 -9.54 -7.88 23.01
CA ARG A 148 -8.40 -7.01 23.36
C ARG A 148 -7.35 -7.01 22.26
N ARG A 149 -6.93 -8.21 21.80
CA ARG A 149 -5.89 -8.36 20.78
C ARG A 149 -6.30 -7.84 19.40
N VAL A 150 -7.60 -7.82 19.07
CA VAL A 150 -8.10 -7.16 17.85
C VAL A 150 -7.97 -5.64 17.95
N ILE A 151 -8.38 -5.04 19.07
CA ILE A 151 -8.23 -3.59 19.29
C ILE A 151 -6.75 -3.20 19.30
N GLU A 152 -5.92 -3.96 20.01
CA GLU A 152 -4.47 -3.76 20.12
C GLU A 152 -3.78 -3.89 18.76
N LEU A 153 -4.15 -4.87 17.92
CA LEU A 153 -3.68 -4.98 16.53
C LEU A 153 -4.18 -3.84 15.62
N GLN A 154 -5.36 -3.27 15.88
CA GLN A 154 -5.86 -2.11 15.15
C GLN A 154 -5.09 -0.83 15.54
N GLU A 155 -4.89 -0.58 16.83
CA GLU A 155 -4.08 0.53 17.35
C GLU A 155 -2.61 0.41 16.90
N ASP A 156 -2.04 -0.80 16.88
CA ASP A 156 -0.71 -1.07 16.33
C ASP A 156 -0.62 -0.78 14.84
N LEU A 157 -1.63 -1.16 14.06
CA LEU A 157 -1.63 -0.97 12.61
C LEU A 157 -1.83 0.51 12.23
N GLU A 158 -2.70 1.25 12.92
CA GLU A 158 -2.80 2.71 12.78
C GLU A 158 -1.53 3.43 13.24
N ARG A 159 -0.90 2.98 14.35
CA ARG A 159 0.40 3.50 14.81
C ARG A 159 1.50 3.26 13.78
N LEU A 160 1.56 2.08 13.16
CA LEU A 160 2.54 1.75 12.13
C LEU A 160 2.32 2.58 10.85
N GLN A 161 1.06 2.81 10.44
CA GLN A 161 0.72 3.72 9.35
C GLN A 161 1.14 5.17 9.64
N SER A 162 0.89 5.65 10.87
CA SER A 162 1.31 6.99 11.30
C SER A 162 2.84 7.12 11.29
N GLN A 163 3.56 6.16 11.91
CA GLN A 163 5.03 6.12 11.92
C GLN A 163 5.62 6.03 10.52
N PHE A 164 5.00 5.31 9.59
CA PHE A 164 5.45 5.24 8.19
C PHE A 164 5.26 6.59 7.47
N SER A 165 4.16 7.31 7.74
CA SER A 165 3.94 8.66 7.22
C SER A 165 4.92 9.68 7.81
N GLU A 166 5.16 9.64 9.12
CA GLU A 166 6.17 10.47 9.81
C GLU A 166 7.59 10.18 9.30
N TYR A 167 7.94 8.91 9.10
CA TYR A 167 9.22 8.50 8.51
C TYR A 167 9.40 9.05 7.09
N ARG A 168 8.36 8.95 6.25
CA ARG A 168 8.34 9.53 4.90
C ARG A 168 8.59 11.05 4.93
N ILE A 169 7.93 11.78 5.84
CA ILE A 169 8.12 13.23 6.04
C ILE A 169 9.54 13.54 6.56
N ALA A 170 10.08 12.72 7.47
CA ALA A 170 11.45 12.88 7.99
C ALA A 170 12.51 12.62 6.92
N VAL A 171 12.31 11.63 6.03
CA VAL A 171 13.18 11.38 4.87
C VAL A 171 13.12 12.53 3.88
N GLN A 172 11.92 13.02 3.55
CA GLN A 172 11.72 14.20 2.68
C GLN A 172 12.46 15.42 3.21
N LYS A 173 12.30 15.74 4.51
CA LYS A 173 12.99 16.86 5.17
C LYS A 173 14.52 16.67 5.22
N SER A 174 15.00 15.45 5.40
CA SER A 174 16.44 15.13 5.32
C SER A 174 17.00 15.36 3.91
N LEU A 175 16.16 15.23 2.87
CA LEU A 175 16.49 15.55 1.48
C LEU A 175 16.51 17.06 1.23
N GLU A 176 15.53 17.81 1.74
CA GLU A 176 15.53 19.29 1.71
C GLU A 176 16.79 19.87 2.38
N GLU A 177 17.19 19.32 3.53
CA GLU A 177 18.42 19.70 4.23
C GLU A 177 19.69 19.36 3.44
N GLN A 178 19.66 18.43 2.48
CA GLN A 178 20.77 18.16 1.55
C GLN A 178 20.75 19.10 0.35
N LEU A 179 19.59 19.30 -0.29
CA LEU A 179 19.40 20.21 -1.43
C LEU A 179 19.85 21.65 -1.13
N SER A 180 19.56 22.14 0.09
CA SER A 180 20.00 23.47 0.58
C SER A 180 21.52 23.72 0.56
N LYS A 181 22.34 22.68 0.31
CA LYS A 181 23.81 22.77 0.23
C LYS A 181 24.34 22.81 -1.21
N GLU A 182 23.51 22.54 -2.23
CA GLU A 182 23.93 22.48 -3.64
C GLU A 182 23.58 23.75 -4.44
N ASP A 183 22.67 24.58 -3.92
CA ASP A 183 22.18 25.84 -4.52
C ASP A 183 23.27 26.89 -4.89
N GLU A 184 24.50 26.76 -4.37
CA GLU A 184 25.62 27.67 -4.67
C GLU A 184 26.30 27.41 -6.05
N LYS A 185 25.55 27.17 -7.14
CA LYS A 185 26.10 27.30 -8.51
C LYS A 185 25.12 27.71 -9.62
N LEU A 186 25.62 28.67 -10.41
CA LEU A 186 25.35 28.92 -11.84
C LEU A 186 23.95 29.46 -12.22
N ALA A 187 23.93 30.72 -12.68
CA ALA A 187 22.80 31.35 -13.33
C ALA A 187 23.12 31.69 -14.80
N SER A 188 22.14 31.59 -15.71
CA SER A 188 21.90 32.59 -16.77
C SER A 188 20.78 32.20 -17.76
N SER A 189 19.53 32.46 -17.38
CA SER A 189 18.44 32.73 -18.33
C SER A 189 17.37 33.61 -17.64
N ASP A 190 16.13 33.68 -18.15
CA ASP A 190 15.07 34.50 -17.55
C ASP A 190 14.77 34.05 -16.11
N PRO A 191 14.93 34.90 -15.07
CA PRO A 191 14.77 34.48 -13.68
C PRO A 191 13.38 33.96 -13.31
N ALA A 192 12.33 34.29 -14.07
CA ALA A 192 10.99 33.74 -13.82
C ALA A 192 10.84 32.35 -14.46
N ALA A 193 11.19 32.23 -15.74
CA ALA A 193 11.09 30.96 -16.46
C ALA A 193 12.06 29.90 -15.88
N GLN A 194 13.28 30.28 -15.50
CA GLN A 194 14.24 29.35 -14.92
C GLN A 194 13.84 28.89 -13.52
N ARG A 195 13.23 29.76 -12.69
CA ARG A 195 12.67 29.31 -11.39
C ARG A 195 11.51 28.33 -11.56
N LEU A 196 10.69 28.50 -12.59
CA LEU A 196 9.62 27.55 -12.91
C LEU A 196 10.17 26.22 -13.45
N ALA A 197 11.21 26.27 -14.28
CA ALA A 197 11.90 25.08 -14.79
C ALA A 197 12.61 24.31 -13.66
N ASN A 198 13.48 24.96 -12.89
CA ASN A 198 14.14 24.37 -11.71
C ASN A 198 13.12 23.74 -10.76
N LYS A 199 12.05 24.47 -10.39
CA LYS A 199 11.01 23.93 -9.50
C LYS A 199 10.25 22.72 -10.10
N ALA A 200 10.06 22.67 -11.41
CA ALA A 200 9.48 21.51 -12.06
C ALA A 200 10.45 20.32 -12.08
N GLU A 201 11.75 20.57 -12.29
CA GLU A 201 12.81 19.55 -12.21
C GLU A 201 12.98 19.01 -10.77
N GLU A 202 12.87 19.86 -9.75
CA GLU A 202 12.83 19.50 -8.32
C GLU A 202 11.62 18.59 -8.00
N ILE A 203 10.40 19.03 -8.34
CA ILE A 203 9.16 18.26 -8.11
C ILE A 203 9.17 16.92 -8.85
N ASP A 204 9.70 16.88 -10.08
CA ASP A 204 9.88 15.62 -10.81
C ASP A 204 10.97 14.74 -10.20
N SER A 205 12.08 15.31 -9.71
CA SER A 205 13.15 14.57 -9.06
C SER A 205 12.65 13.85 -7.82
N ASP A 206 11.95 14.56 -6.92
CA ASP A 206 11.36 13.99 -5.72
C ASP A 206 10.36 12.88 -6.07
N TYR A 207 9.51 13.12 -7.06
CA TYR A 207 8.57 12.14 -7.60
C TYR A 207 9.26 10.85 -8.09
N PHE A 208 10.22 10.96 -9.02
CA PHE A 208 10.92 9.79 -9.55
C PHE A 208 11.87 9.12 -8.53
N SER A 209 12.24 9.83 -7.45
CA SER A 209 13.00 9.26 -6.34
C SER A 209 12.16 8.26 -5.52
N SER A 210 10.87 8.55 -5.24
CA SER A 210 10.02 7.65 -4.47
C SER A 210 9.84 6.30 -5.18
N TYR A 211 9.61 6.34 -6.50
CA TYR A 211 9.56 5.16 -7.38
C TYR A 211 10.92 4.48 -7.62
N SER A 212 12.00 4.91 -6.97
CA SER A 212 13.28 4.17 -6.96
C SER A 212 13.39 3.14 -5.83
N TYR A 213 12.46 3.14 -4.86
CA TYR A 213 12.48 2.23 -3.69
C TYR A 213 11.59 0.99 -3.87
N ASN A 214 12.08 -0.18 -3.44
CA ASN A 214 11.40 -1.47 -3.61
C ASN A 214 9.98 -1.52 -3.01
N GLY A 215 9.74 -0.88 -1.86
CA GLY A 215 8.49 -1.02 -1.11
C GLY A 215 7.23 -0.55 -1.86
N ILE A 216 7.34 0.51 -2.66
CA ILE A 216 6.22 0.99 -3.50
C ILE A 216 5.91 -0.04 -4.60
N HIS A 217 6.94 -0.57 -5.26
CA HIS A 217 6.78 -1.62 -6.27
C HIS A 217 6.25 -2.93 -5.67
N GLU A 218 6.63 -3.27 -4.44
CA GLU A 218 6.11 -4.44 -3.73
C GLU A 218 4.62 -4.28 -3.38
N SER A 219 4.21 -3.12 -2.86
CA SER A 219 2.80 -2.80 -2.62
C SER A 219 1.98 -2.87 -3.91
N MET A 220 2.44 -2.20 -4.96
CA MET A 220 1.83 -2.22 -6.29
C MET A 220 1.72 -3.64 -6.90
N LEU A 221 2.71 -4.52 -6.67
CA LEU A 221 2.68 -5.91 -7.17
C LEU A 221 1.84 -6.85 -6.29
N LYS A 222 1.64 -6.53 -5.00
CA LYS A 222 0.73 -7.24 -4.10
C LYS A 222 -0.74 -6.83 -4.31
N ASP A 223 -1.01 -5.65 -4.89
CA ASP A 223 -2.34 -5.30 -5.39
C ASP A 223 -2.72 -6.22 -6.56
N ALA A 224 -3.40 -7.31 -6.21
CA ALA A 224 -3.89 -8.31 -7.14
C ALA A 224 -5.02 -7.77 -8.01
N ILE A 225 -5.90 -6.89 -7.50
CA ILE A 225 -7.02 -6.34 -8.26
C ILE A 225 -6.51 -5.51 -9.45
N ARG A 226 -5.54 -4.63 -9.19
CA ARG A 226 -4.79 -3.90 -10.21
C ARG A 226 -4.08 -4.86 -11.16
N THR A 227 -3.18 -5.67 -10.62
CA THR A 227 -2.20 -6.42 -11.43
C THR A 227 -2.87 -7.52 -12.27
N ASP A 228 -3.90 -8.18 -11.73
CA ASP A 228 -4.67 -9.19 -12.44
C ASP A 228 -5.58 -8.58 -13.51
N ALA A 229 -6.14 -7.39 -13.32
CA ALA A 229 -6.96 -6.75 -14.34
C ALA A 229 -6.16 -6.48 -15.64
N TYR A 230 -4.92 -5.95 -15.53
CA TYR A 230 -4.04 -5.82 -16.69
C TYR A 230 -3.65 -7.18 -17.27
N ARG A 231 -3.22 -8.13 -16.42
CA ARG A 231 -2.83 -9.49 -16.83
C ARG A 231 -3.93 -10.18 -17.63
N ASP A 232 -5.15 -10.15 -17.11
CA ASP A 232 -6.28 -10.91 -17.63
C ASP A 232 -6.86 -10.24 -18.87
N PHE A 233 -6.90 -8.91 -18.95
CA PHE A 233 -7.23 -8.25 -20.20
C PHE A 233 -6.24 -8.65 -21.31
N VAL A 234 -4.94 -8.58 -21.03
CA VAL A 234 -3.86 -8.95 -21.97
C VAL A 234 -3.91 -10.43 -22.36
N TYR A 235 -4.23 -11.33 -21.42
CA TYR A 235 -4.26 -12.78 -21.66
C TYR A 235 -5.57 -13.32 -22.24
N GLN A 236 -6.71 -12.68 -21.98
CA GLN A 236 -7.97 -12.99 -22.66
C GLN A 236 -7.94 -12.45 -24.10
N ASN A 237 -7.30 -11.29 -24.32
CA ASN A 237 -7.26 -10.61 -25.62
C ASN A 237 -5.93 -10.76 -26.37
N LYS A 238 -5.19 -11.88 -26.19
CA LYS A 238 -3.89 -12.12 -26.88
C LYS A 238 -3.94 -11.91 -28.40
N HIS A 239 -5.09 -12.18 -29.02
CA HIS A 239 -5.32 -11.95 -30.45
C HIS A 239 -5.22 -10.47 -30.88
N VAL A 240 -5.43 -9.52 -29.96
CA VAL A 240 -5.25 -8.07 -30.15
C VAL A 240 -3.78 -7.68 -30.04
N PHE A 241 -3.05 -8.27 -29.08
CA PHE A 241 -1.63 -7.99 -28.82
C PHE A 241 -0.67 -8.71 -29.79
N LYS A 242 -1.10 -9.81 -30.41
CA LYS A 242 -0.23 -10.63 -31.27
C LYS A 242 0.33 -9.84 -32.45
N ASP A 243 1.64 -9.99 -32.67
CA ASP A 243 2.41 -9.36 -33.75
C ASP A 243 2.45 -7.81 -33.72
N LYS A 244 1.94 -7.17 -32.65
CA LYS A 244 1.88 -5.70 -32.47
C LYS A 244 3.13 -5.07 -31.87
N VAL A 245 3.24 -3.75 -31.99
CA VAL A 245 4.13 -2.92 -31.15
C VAL A 245 3.34 -2.30 -30.01
N VAL A 246 3.81 -2.50 -28.77
CA VAL A 246 3.22 -1.94 -27.55
C VAL A 246 4.17 -0.91 -26.95
N LEU A 247 3.64 0.19 -26.43
CA LEU A 247 4.33 1.13 -25.54
C LEU A 247 3.80 0.95 -24.11
N ASP A 248 4.68 0.77 -23.14
CA ASP A 248 4.41 0.70 -21.71
C ASP A 248 4.94 1.98 -21.05
N VAL A 249 4.04 2.88 -20.61
CA VAL A 249 4.38 4.22 -20.09
C VAL A 249 4.32 4.20 -18.56
N GLY A 250 5.45 4.51 -17.91
CA GLY A 250 5.64 4.31 -16.47
C GLY A 250 5.80 2.83 -16.14
N CYS A 251 6.69 2.13 -16.86
CA CYS A 251 6.71 0.66 -16.81
C CYS A 251 7.14 0.07 -15.46
N GLY A 252 7.74 0.85 -14.56
CA GLY A 252 8.23 0.41 -13.25
C GLY A 252 9.18 -0.79 -13.38
N THR A 253 8.81 -1.91 -12.75
CA THR A 253 9.52 -3.20 -12.82
C THR A 253 9.39 -3.94 -14.15
N GLY A 254 8.60 -3.43 -15.11
CA GLY A 254 8.38 -4.04 -16.43
C GLY A 254 7.30 -5.14 -16.45
N ILE A 255 6.50 -5.29 -15.39
CA ILE A 255 5.50 -6.36 -15.27
C ILE A 255 4.45 -6.35 -16.40
N LEU A 256 3.93 -5.18 -16.77
CA LEU A 256 2.93 -5.03 -17.84
C LEU A 256 3.54 -5.31 -19.22
N SER A 257 4.77 -4.84 -19.45
CA SER A 257 5.57 -5.21 -20.62
C SER A 257 5.77 -6.72 -20.75
N MET A 258 6.06 -7.43 -19.66
CA MET A 258 6.20 -8.90 -19.67
C MET A 258 4.88 -9.62 -19.97
N PHE A 259 3.74 -9.14 -19.47
CA PHE A 259 2.43 -9.66 -19.88
C PHE A 259 2.19 -9.48 -21.38
N CYS A 260 2.51 -8.31 -21.94
CA CYS A 260 2.36 -8.01 -23.36
C CYS A 260 3.27 -8.88 -24.25
N ALA A 261 4.54 -9.07 -23.86
CA ALA A 261 5.45 -9.97 -24.56
C ALA A 261 4.96 -11.44 -24.51
N LYS A 262 4.50 -11.90 -23.34
CA LYS A 262 3.93 -13.25 -23.11
C LYS A 262 2.56 -13.46 -23.77
N ALA A 263 1.88 -12.39 -24.20
CA ALA A 263 0.71 -12.42 -25.07
C ALA A 263 1.05 -12.54 -26.57
N GLY A 264 2.32 -12.34 -26.96
CA GLY A 264 2.78 -12.44 -28.34
C GLY A 264 2.97 -11.11 -29.06
N ALA A 265 3.15 -10.00 -28.35
CA ALA A 265 3.58 -8.74 -28.95
C ALA A 265 4.91 -8.92 -29.71
N ARG A 266 5.01 -8.36 -30.91
CA ARG A 266 6.23 -8.39 -31.74
C ARG A 266 7.36 -7.56 -31.12
N LYS A 267 6.99 -6.48 -30.45
CA LYS A 267 7.90 -5.62 -29.69
C LYS A 267 7.14 -4.90 -28.60
N VAL A 268 7.75 -4.77 -27.43
CA VAL A 268 7.32 -3.82 -26.39
C VAL A 268 8.42 -2.77 -26.21
N ILE A 269 8.02 -1.53 -25.96
CA ILE A 269 8.90 -0.43 -25.60
C ILE A 269 8.47 0.06 -24.23
N SER A 270 9.38 0.03 -23.26
CA SER A 270 9.08 0.29 -21.85
C SER A 270 9.77 1.58 -21.44
N VAL A 271 9.01 2.58 -21.02
CA VAL A 271 9.53 3.93 -20.73
C VAL A 271 9.27 4.28 -19.27
N ASP A 272 10.34 4.66 -18.56
CA ASP A 272 10.30 5.12 -17.18
C ASP A 272 11.51 6.03 -16.92
N ASN A 273 11.41 6.98 -16.01
CA ASN A 273 12.49 7.91 -15.66
C ASN A 273 13.22 7.52 -14.36
N SER A 274 12.56 6.75 -13.49
CA SER A 274 13.10 6.25 -12.22
C SER A 274 14.29 5.30 -12.43
N ASN A 275 15.13 5.16 -11.40
CA ASN A 275 16.22 4.18 -11.37
C ASN A 275 15.71 2.72 -11.42
N ILE A 276 14.43 2.47 -11.14
CA ILE A 276 13.83 1.12 -11.21
C ILE A 276 13.97 0.50 -12.60
N ILE A 277 14.06 1.30 -13.67
CA ILE A 277 14.20 0.78 -15.04
C ILE A 277 15.50 -0.02 -15.25
N ASP A 278 16.53 0.20 -14.42
CA ASP A 278 17.75 -0.59 -14.46
C ASP A 278 17.54 -1.98 -13.84
N ARG A 279 16.73 -2.11 -12.78
CA ARG A 279 16.22 -3.41 -12.28
C ARG A 279 15.27 -4.07 -13.28
N ALA A 280 14.41 -3.30 -13.95
CA ALA A 280 13.47 -3.82 -14.94
C ALA A 280 14.19 -4.54 -16.10
N LYS A 281 15.31 -3.99 -16.58
CA LYS A 281 16.17 -4.63 -17.60
C LYS A 281 16.70 -5.99 -17.16
N GLU A 282 17.12 -6.11 -15.91
CA GLU A 282 17.61 -7.36 -15.31
C GLU A 282 16.47 -8.39 -15.25
N ILE A 283 15.33 -8.02 -14.66
CA ILE A 283 14.12 -8.87 -14.55
C ILE A 283 13.65 -9.36 -15.93
N ILE A 284 13.60 -8.46 -16.92
CA ILE A 284 13.20 -8.77 -18.31
C ILE A 284 14.18 -9.72 -19.00
N HIS A 285 15.49 -9.61 -18.70
CA HIS A 285 16.51 -10.50 -19.23
C HIS A 285 16.42 -11.89 -18.59
N GLU A 286 16.29 -11.98 -17.26
CA GLU A 286 16.13 -13.22 -16.50
C GLU A 286 14.88 -14.01 -16.92
N ASN A 287 13.78 -13.30 -17.23
CA ASN A 287 12.54 -13.90 -17.74
C ASN A 287 12.58 -14.19 -19.26
N GLY A 288 13.72 -13.98 -19.95
CA GLY A 288 13.92 -14.34 -21.35
C GLY A 288 13.23 -13.44 -22.38
N PHE A 289 12.81 -12.23 -21.99
CA PHE A 289 12.08 -11.30 -22.86
C PHE A 289 12.94 -10.17 -23.47
N GLY A 290 14.25 -10.15 -23.23
CA GLY A 290 15.17 -9.09 -23.67
C GLY A 290 15.23 -8.84 -25.20
N ASP A 291 14.90 -9.83 -26.03
CA ASP A 291 14.80 -9.65 -27.49
C ASP A 291 13.50 -8.97 -27.94
N VAL A 292 12.46 -8.97 -27.08
CA VAL A 292 11.11 -8.45 -27.38
C VAL A 292 10.88 -7.09 -26.73
N ILE A 293 11.38 -6.89 -25.51
CA ILE A 293 11.12 -5.71 -24.69
C ILE A 293 12.33 -4.77 -24.69
N THR A 294 12.14 -3.51 -25.11
CA THR A 294 13.19 -2.48 -25.12
C THR A 294 12.91 -1.42 -24.05
N CYS A 295 13.67 -1.43 -22.96
CA CYS A 295 13.60 -0.39 -21.93
C CYS A 295 14.33 0.89 -22.35
N ILE A 296 13.71 2.06 -22.15
CA ILE A 296 14.26 3.39 -22.47
C ILE A 296 14.09 4.27 -21.22
N ARG A 297 15.21 4.78 -20.69
CA ARG A 297 15.17 5.67 -19.52
C ARG A 297 14.92 7.12 -19.94
N GLY A 298 13.96 7.78 -19.31
CA GLY A 298 13.61 9.19 -19.51
C GLY A 298 12.11 9.46 -19.40
N LYS A 299 11.71 10.73 -19.36
CA LYS A 299 10.29 11.12 -19.44
C LYS A 299 9.76 10.87 -20.87
N ILE A 300 8.48 10.50 -21.02
CA ILE A 300 7.91 10.13 -22.34
C ILE A 300 7.85 11.33 -23.31
N GLU A 301 7.83 12.54 -22.75
CA GLU A 301 7.93 13.84 -23.38
C GLU A 301 9.26 14.03 -24.13
N GLU A 302 10.34 13.61 -23.48
CA GLU A 302 11.73 13.87 -23.83
C GLU A 302 12.34 12.75 -24.71
N VAL A 303 11.94 11.49 -24.49
CA VAL A 303 12.48 10.34 -25.24
C VAL A 303 11.92 10.26 -26.67
N THR A 304 12.75 9.79 -27.59
CA THR A 304 12.34 9.42 -28.95
C THR A 304 12.27 7.90 -29.07
N LEU A 305 11.08 7.37 -29.37
CA LEU A 305 10.89 5.93 -29.52
C LEU A 305 11.61 5.39 -30.78
N PRO A 306 12.06 4.12 -30.78
CA PRO A 306 12.70 3.47 -31.93
C PRO A 306 11.73 3.12 -33.08
N VAL A 307 10.51 3.63 -33.04
CA VAL A 307 9.44 3.49 -34.04
C VAL A 307 8.66 4.81 -34.12
N PRO A 308 8.08 5.17 -35.29
CA PRO A 308 7.30 6.40 -35.40
C PRO A 308 5.94 6.30 -34.71
N GLN A 309 5.35 5.11 -34.64
CA GLN A 309 4.05 4.84 -34.00
C GLN A 309 4.00 3.44 -33.37
N VAL A 310 3.08 3.24 -32.43
CA VAL A 310 2.75 1.97 -31.78
C VAL A 310 1.28 1.60 -31.99
N ASP A 311 0.95 0.31 -31.93
CA ASP A 311 -0.41 -0.20 -32.10
C ASP A 311 -1.25 -0.07 -30.81
N ILE A 312 -0.59 -0.17 -29.65
CA ILE A 312 -1.21 -0.22 -28.32
C ILE A 312 -0.36 0.61 -27.35
N ILE A 313 -1.01 1.41 -26.50
CA ILE A 313 -0.42 1.96 -25.29
C ILE A 313 -1.02 1.23 -24.09
N ILE A 314 -0.16 0.68 -23.26
CA ILE A 314 -0.48 0.20 -21.90
C ILE A 314 0.18 1.15 -20.90
N SER A 315 -0.53 1.48 -19.83
CA SER A 315 0.03 2.31 -18.76
C SER A 315 -0.82 2.13 -17.51
N GLU A 316 -0.15 2.06 -16.36
CA GLU A 316 -0.74 2.24 -15.05
C GLU A 316 -0.30 3.62 -14.60
N TRP A 317 -1.27 4.54 -14.53
CA TRP A 317 -1.07 5.98 -14.39
C TRP A 317 -1.95 6.59 -13.29
N MET A 318 -2.74 5.76 -12.61
CA MET A 318 -3.84 6.23 -11.78
C MET A 318 -3.30 6.69 -10.42
N GLY A 319 -3.50 7.96 -10.08
CA GLY A 319 -3.20 8.48 -8.75
C GLY A 319 -4.35 8.23 -7.78
N TYR A 320 -4.14 8.61 -6.51
CA TYR A 320 -5.23 8.81 -5.55
C TYR A 320 -6.28 9.78 -6.12
N GLY A 321 -7.58 9.53 -5.87
CA GLY A 321 -8.65 10.30 -6.52
C GLY A 321 -8.59 10.31 -8.06
N LEU A 322 -8.01 9.27 -8.67
CA LEU A 322 -7.66 9.06 -10.09
C LEU A 322 -6.61 10.00 -10.69
N LEU A 323 -6.69 11.31 -10.41
CA LEU A 323 -5.96 12.36 -11.13
C LEU A 323 -4.84 13.05 -10.32
N PHE A 324 -4.56 12.58 -9.11
CA PHE A 324 -3.35 12.95 -8.38
C PHE A 324 -2.08 12.52 -9.13
N GLU A 325 -0.93 13.07 -8.75
CA GLU A 325 0.39 12.90 -9.39
C GLU A 325 0.53 13.40 -10.84
N ALA A 326 -0.59 13.71 -11.52
CA ALA A 326 -0.66 14.24 -12.88
C ALA A 326 -0.08 13.36 -14.01
N MET A 327 0.21 12.08 -13.76
CA MET A 327 0.83 11.17 -14.74
C MET A 327 -0.01 10.94 -16.01
N PHE A 328 -1.34 11.17 -15.96
CA PHE A 328 -2.19 10.98 -17.13
C PHE A 328 -1.89 11.96 -18.28
N ASP A 329 -1.34 13.14 -18.00
CA ASP A 329 -0.87 14.07 -19.04
C ASP A 329 0.21 13.44 -19.92
N SER A 330 1.15 12.72 -19.32
CA SER A 330 2.20 11.98 -20.01
C SER A 330 1.64 10.85 -20.87
N VAL A 331 0.57 10.19 -20.43
CA VAL A 331 -0.16 9.17 -21.20
C VAL A 331 -0.93 9.80 -22.37
N ILE A 332 -1.52 10.98 -22.18
CA ILE A 332 -2.15 11.76 -23.26
C ILE A 332 -1.11 12.20 -24.30
N TYR A 333 0.05 12.71 -23.87
CA TYR A 333 1.15 13.05 -24.77
C TYR A 333 1.64 11.82 -25.55
N ALA A 334 1.82 10.68 -24.88
CA ALA A 334 2.20 9.42 -25.52
C ALA A 334 1.17 8.98 -26.57
N ARG A 335 -0.13 9.10 -26.25
CA ARG A 335 -1.24 8.82 -27.16
C ARG A 335 -1.19 9.70 -28.40
N ASP A 336 -1.18 11.02 -28.21
CA ASP A 336 -1.35 11.98 -29.30
C ASP A 336 -0.09 12.10 -30.19
N ARG A 337 1.07 11.70 -29.66
CA ARG A 337 2.35 11.65 -30.41
C ARG A 337 2.63 10.29 -31.06
N TYR A 338 2.37 9.18 -30.38
CA TYR A 338 2.88 7.86 -30.77
C TYR A 338 1.81 6.81 -31.07
N LEU A 339 0.54 6.96 -30.67
CA LEU A 339 -0.48 5.95 -31.00
C LEU A 339 -0.86 6.02 -32.49
N ALA A 340 -0.92 4.86 -33.14
CA ALA A 340 -1.40 4.77 -34.52
C ALA A 340 -2.92 5.09 -34.60
N PRO A 341 -3.42 5.60 -35.76
CA PRO A 341 -4.86 5.76 -35.97
C PRO A 341 -5.59 4.42 -35.83
N GLY A 342 -6.59 4.35 -34.94
CA GLY A 342 -7.27 3.10 -34.57
C GLY A 342 -6.51 2.22 -33.57
N GLY A 343 -5.40 2.71 -33.01
CA GLY A 343 -4.69 2.07 -31.91
C GLY A 343 -5.48 2.10 -30.59
N LEU A 344 -5.08 1.23 -29.67
CA LEU A 344 -5.78 0.92 -28.42
C LEU A 344 -5.08 1.53 -27.18
N MET A 345 -5.87 2.11 -26.28
CA MET A 345 -5.45 2.46 -24.92
C MET A 345 -5.82 1.33 -23.94
N VAL A 346 -4.92 1.00 -23.02
CA VAL A 346 -5.07 -0.03 -21.99
C VAL A 346 -4.65 0.55 -20.62
N PRO A 347 -5.58 0.90 -19.71
CA PRO A 347 -7.03 0.79 -19.83
C PRO A 347 -7.65 1.69 -20.90
N SER A 348 -8.91 1.44 -21.22
CA SER A 348 -9.61 2.11 -22.32
C SER A 348 -10.48 3.29 -21.88
N HIS A 349 -11.04 3.19 -20.67
CA HIS A 349 -11.94 4.15 -20.04
C HIS A 349 -11.73 4.11 -18.51
N ALA A 350 -11.96 5.24 -17.86
CA ALA A 350 -12.12 5.34 -16.40
C ALA A 350 -13.39 6.14 -16.08
N THR A 351 -13.92 6.04 -14.86
CA THR A 351 -14.95 6.96 -14.35
C THR A 351 -14.61 7.40 -12.93
N LEU A 352 -14.93 8.65 -12.58
CA LEU A 352 -14.85 9.18 -11.21
C LEU A 352 -16.25 9.27 -10.58
N ARG A 353 -16.35 8.83 -9.33
CA ARG A 353 -17.61 8.66 -8.59
C ARG A 353 -17.58 9.40 -7.27
N ILE A 354 -18.71 9.99 -6.89
CA ILE A 354 -18.91 10.65 -5.60
C ILE A 354 -20.12 10.05 -4.87
N ALA A 355 -20.01 9.87 -3.56
CA ALA A 355 -21.12 9.51 -2.68
C ALA A 355 -21.06 10.29 -1.35
N PRO A 356 -22.19 10.49 -0.66
CA PRO A 356 -22.21 11.14 0.64
C PRO A 356 -21.62 10.20 1.70
N PHE A 357 -20.70 10.72 2.52
CA PHE A 357 -20.04 9.99 3.60
C PHE A 357 -20.60 10.46 4.95
N ALA A 358 -20.99 9.52 5.80
CA ALA A 358 -21.40 9.76 7.17
C ALA A 358 -20.83 8.64 8.05
N ASP A 359 -20.02 9.01 9.04
CA ASP A 359 -19.26 8.07 9.86
C ASP A 359 -19.11 8.65 11.28
N PRO A 360 -20.12 8.44 12.15
CA PRO A 360 -20.12 8.98 13.49
C PRO A 360 -19.01 8.40 14.36
N ASP A 361 -18.48 7.21 14.05
CA ASP A 361 -17.46 6.53 14.84
C ASP A 361 -16.05 7.01 14.48
N PHE A 362 -15.77 7.28 13.20
CA PHE A 362 -14.58 8.06 12.79
C PHE A 362 -14.65 9.50 13.33
N ILE A 363 -15.80 10.17 13.21
CA ILE A 363 -15.97 11.53 13.76
C ILE A 363 -15.85 11.54 15.30
N ALA A 364 -16.20 10.45 16.00
CA ALA A 364 -15.94 10.32 17.44
C ALA A 364 -14.45 10.12 17.74
N SER A 365 -13.84 9.10 17.14
CA SER A 365 -12.48 8.62 17.44
C SER A 365 -11.36 9.52 16.92
N HIS A 366 -11.46 9.99 15.68
CA HIS A 366 -10.38 10.73 14.99
C HIS A 366 -10.54 12.24 15.07
N ILE A 367 -11.78 12.75 15.13
CA ILE A 367 -12.05 14.20 15.18
C ILE A 367 -12.41 14.66 16.59
N SER A 368 -13.43 14.03 17.20
CA SER A 368 -14.01 14.54 18.45
C SER A 368 -13.14 14.29 19.68
N PHE A 369 -12.33 13.22 19.66
CA PHE A 369 -11.31 12.90 20.66
C PHE A 369 -10.44 14.11 21.05
N TRP A 370 -9.93 14.87 20.06
CA TRP A 370 -9.06 16.02 20.30
C TRP A 370 -9.74 17.21 21.01
N ASN A 371 -11.06 17.19 21.22
CA ASN A 371 -11.74 18.17 22.05
C ASN A 371 -11.40 18.02 23.55
N ASP A 372 -11.19 16.80 24.04
CA ASP A 372 -10.94 16.51 25.45
C ASP A 372 -10.09 15.24 25.63
N VAL A 373 -8.78 15.40 25.49
CA VAL A 373 -7.79 14.33 25.71
C VAL A 373 -7.35 14.38 27.17
N TYR A 374 -7.90 13.49 28.00
CA TYR A 374 -7.64 13.40 29.45
C TYR A 374 -7.86 14.71 30.24
N GLY A 375 -8.82 15.55 29.86
CA GLY A 375 -9.08 16.86 30.48
C GLY A 375 -8.46 18.05 29.73
N PHE A 376 -7.76 17.82 28.62
CA PHE A 376 -7.03 18.84 27.86
C PHE A 376 -7.57 19.01 26.44
N ASN A 377 -7.84 20.26 26.04
CA ASN A 377 -8.25 20.58 24.68
C ASN A 377 -7.03 20.53 23.74
N MET A 378 -6.98 19.56 22.83
CA MET A 378 -5.87 19.31 21.92
C MET A 378 -6.23 19.55 20.44
N ARG A 379 -7.29 20.31 20.15
CA ARG A 379 -7.81 20.59 18.80
C ARG A 379 -6.79 21.22 17.83
N SER A 380 -5.64 21.70 18.32
CA SER A 380 -4.51 22.08 17.47
C SER A 380 -3.97 20.93 16.62
N MET A 381 -4.18 19.67 17.04
CA MET A 381 -3.83 18.48 16.27
C MET A 381 -4.73 18.25 15.05
N LEU A 382 -5.87 18.94 14.96
CA LEU A 382 -6.77 18.95 13.79
C LEU A 382 -6.37 20.00 12.73
N THR A 383 -5.20 20.64 12.85
CA THR A 383 -4.77 21.68 11.91
C THR A 383 -4.60 21.08 10.50
N GLY A 384 -5.38 21.54 9.53
CA GLY A 384 -5.35 21.06 8.14
C GLY A 384 -6.32 19.90 7.83
N ILE A 385 -6.95 19.25 8.82
CA ILE A 385 -7.72 18.02 8.59
C ILE A 385 -8.99 18.20 7.72
N TYR A 386 -9.47 19.43 7.60
CA TYR A 386 -10.58 19.83 6.71
C TYR A 386 -10.11 20.53 5.42
N ASP A 387 -8.82 20.88 5.34
CA ASP A 387 -8.17 21.51 4.19
C ASP A 387 -7.57 20.46 3.23
N GLU A 388 -7.49 19.19 3.65
CA GLU A 388 -6.84 18.09 2.92
C GLU A 388 -7.76 16.87 2.68
N ALA A 389 -7.49 16.14 1.61
CA ALA A 389 -8.20 14.93 1.23
C ALA A 389 -7.52 13.70 1.86
N LEU A 390 -8.24 12.96 2.71
CA LEU A 390 -7.72 11.77 3.39
C LEU A 390 -7.82 10.56 2.46
N VAL A 391 -6.70 9.86 2.22
CA VAL A 391 -6.72 8.55 1.56
C VAL A 391 -6.86 7.47 2.63
N ARG A 392 -7.99 6.76 2.65
CA ARG A 392 -8.25 5.64 3.57
C ARG A 392 -9.15 4.59 2.92
N ILE A 393 -9.14 3.38 3.47
CA ILE A 393 -10.21 2.39 3.28
C ILE A 393 -11.48 2.93 3.93
N VAL A 394 -12.62 2.78 3.26
CA VAL A 394 -13.94 3.25 3.70
C VAL A 394 -14.86 2.05 3.82
N ASP A 395 -15.46 1.85 5.00
CA ASP A 395 -16.45 0.79 5.20
C ASP A 395 -17.73 1.12 4.40
N PRO A 396 -18.29 0.17 3.61
CA PRO A 396 -19.49 0.40 2.79
C PRO A 396 -20.71 0.93 3.57
N SER A 397 -20.82 0.66 4.86
CA SER A 397 -21.91 1.14 5.72
C SER A 397 -21.86 2.66 5.98
N THR A 398 -20.71 3.31 5.80
CA THR A 398 -20.56 4.78 5.91
C THR A 398 -21.04 5.53 4.66
N ILE A 399 -21.34 4.81 3.57
CA ILE A 399 -21.82 5.38 2.31
C ILE A 399 -23.35 5.53 2.35
N ALA A 400 -23.79 6.60 3.01
CA ALA A 400 -25.18 6.92 3.35
C ALA A 400 -26.15 7.14 2.16
N GLY A 401 -25.71 6.95 0.92
CA GLY A 401 -26.45 7.26 -0.30
C GLY A 401 -26.06 6.40 -1.50
N ASP A 402 -26.73 6.61 -2.63
CA ASP A 402 -26.23 6.17 -3.93
C ASP A 402 -24.94 6.93 -4.34
N SER A 403 -24.30 6.49 -5.43
CA SER A 403 -23.11 7.15 -5.98
C SER A 403 -23.38 7.72 -7.37
N SER A 404 -22.90 8.94 -7.61
CA SER A 404 -23.00 9.65 -8.89
C SER A 404 -21.68 9.53 -9.66
N VAL A 405 -21.72 9.12 -10.93
CA VAL A 405 -20.57 9.32 -11.84
C VAL A 405 -20.57 10.80 -12.25
N PHE A 406 -19.56 11.56 -11.85
CA PHE A 406 -19.44 12.99 -12.21
C PHE A 406 -18.50 13.24 -13.39
N LEU A 407 -17.58 12.31 -13.68
CA LEU A 407 -16.75 12.35 -14.88
C LEU A 407 -16.54 10.94 -15.47
N PRO A 408 -17.02 10.66 -16.68
CA PRO A 408 -16.50 9.59 -17.52
C PRO A 408 -15.25 10.08 -18.29
N LEU A 409 -14.21 9.25 -18.35
CA LEU A 409 -12.92 9.54 -19.00
C LEU A 409 -12.69 8.57 -20.18
N PRO A 410 -13.07 8.92 -21.42
CA PRO A 410 -12.73 8.15 -22.62
C PRO A 410 -11.26 8.39 -22.98
N LEU A 411 -10.37 7.51 -22.52
CA LEU A 411 -8.91 7.70 -22.55
C LEU A 411 -8.34 7.78 -23.98
N HIS A 412 -9.10 7.30 -24.97
CA HIS A 412 -8.81 7.39 -26.40
C HIS A 412 -9.00 8.79 -27.02
N THR A 413 -9.66 9.73 -26.33
CA THR A 413 -10.07 11.03 -26.88
C THR A 413 -9.98 12.21 -25.91
N ILE A 414 -10.05 12.00 -24.59
CA ILE A 414 -10.02 13.08 -23.58
C ILE A 414 -8.70 13.89 -23.66
N THR A 415 -8.80 15.21 -23.50
CA THR A 415 -7.67 16.15 -23.55
C THR A 415 -7.19 16.58 -22.16
N VAL A 416 -5.98 17.13 -22.06
CA VAL A 416 -5.44 17.66 -20.78
C VAL A 416 -6.33 18.77 -20.21
N ASP A 417 -6.84 19.65 -21.07
CA ASP A 417 -7.77 20.74 -20.69
C ASP A 417 -9.03 20.20 -20.00
N GLU A 418 -9.52 19.01 -20.39
CA GLU A 418 -10.70 18.36 -19.80
C GLU A 418 -10.44 17.72 -18.43
N LEU A 419 -9.17 17.60 -18.01
CA LEU A 419 -8.80 17.12 -16.67
C LEU A 419 -8.93 18.20 -15.58
N SER A 420 -9.07 19.47 -15.97
CA SER A 420 -9.46 20.57 -15.07
C SER A 420 -10.91 20.95 -15.35
N PHE A 421 -11.81 20.59 -14.44
CA PHE A 421 -13.25 20.62 -14.70
C PHE A 421 -14.09 21.08 -13.50
N LEU A 422 -15.35 21.39 -13.78
CA LEU A 422 -16.44 21.50 -12.80
C LEU A 422 -17.65 20.74 -13.36
N LYS A 423 -18.07 19.66 -12.70
CA LYS A 423 -19.12 18.75 -13.16
C LYS A 423 -20.23 18.67 -12.13
N GLU A 424 -21.48 18.57 -12.59
CA GLU A 424 -22.65 18.48 -11.71
C GLU A 424 -22.85 17.04 -11.22
N PHE A 425 -23.34 16.87 -10.00
CA PHE A 425 -23.68 15.58 -9.43
C PHE A 425 -25.03 15.61 -8.70
N GLN A 426 -25.65 14.44 -8.59
CA GLN A 426 -26.87 14.23 -7.81
C GLN A 426 -26.79 12.88 -7.10
N VAL A 427 -27.04 12.88 -5.79
CA VAL A 427 -27.11 11.67 -4.97
C VAL A 427 -28.38 11.67 -4.10
N THR A 428 -28.84 10.48 -3.71
CA THR A 428 -30.02 10.27 -2.85
C THR A 428 -29.64 9.43 -1.64
N LEU A 429 -30.02 9.89 -0.44
CA LEU A 429 -29.71 9.17 0.80
C LEU A 429 -30.49 7.85 0.91
N LYS A 430 -29.76 6.78 1.22
CA LYS A 430 -30.28 5.43 1.46
C LYS A 430 -30.90 5.32 2.86
N GLU A 431 -30.54 6.18 3.80
CA GLU A 431 -31.04 6.18 5.18
C GLU A 431 -31.12 7.58 5.81
N ASP A 432 -31.50 7.61 7.10
CA ASP A 432 -31.46 8.80 7.93
C ASP A 432 -30.06 8.93 8.53
N ILE A 433 -29.45 10.11 8.45
CA ILE A 433 -28.12 10.40 9.01
C ILE A 433 -28.16 11.63 9.92
N ASP A 434 -27.43 11.59 11.03
CA ASP A 434 -27.41 12.70 12.01
C ASP A 434 -26.63 13.92 11.50
N ALA A 435 -25.66 13.70 10.61
CA ALA A 435 -24.85 14.68 9.91
C ALA A 435 -24.50 14.18 8.50
N LEU A 436 -24.02 15.07 7.64
CA LEU A 436 -23.22 14.72 6.46
C LEU A 436 -21.77 15.08 6.80
N ASP A 437 -20.94 14.07 7.05
CA ASP A 437 -19.60 14.26 7.62
C ASP A 437 -18.55 14.53 6.54
N GLY A 438 -18.79 14.04 5.31
CA GLY A 438 -17.92 14.31 4.18
C GLY A 438 -18.46 13.84 2.85
N TRP A 439 -17.55 13.73 1.89
CA TRP A 439 -17.75 13.08 0.59
C TRP A 439 -16.72 11.98 0.41
N ALA A 440 -17.14 10.83 -0.11
CA ALA A 440 -16.25 9.77 -0.58
C ALA A 440 -16.11 9.86 -2.11
N ILE A 441 -14.88 9.88 -2.60
CA ILE A 441 -14.55 9.81 -4.03
C ILE A 441 -13.67 8.59 -4.32
N TRP A 442 -14.01 7.88 -5.39
CA TRP A 442 -13.25 6.74 -5.92
C TRP A 442 -13.42 6.66 -7.45
N PHE A 443 -12.79 5.66 -8.08
CA PHE A 443 -12.85 5.48 -9.52
C PHE A 443 -13.08 4.03 -9.97
N ASP A 444 -13.63 3.88 -11.16
CA ASP A 444 -13.78 2.58 -11.85
C ASP A 444 -12.91 2.57 -13.12
N ILE A 445 -12.28 1.43 -13.43
CA ILE A 445 -11.40 1.24 -14.59
C ILE A 445 -11.94 0.14 -15.51
N PHE A 446 -11.95 0.39 -16.83
CA PHE A 446 -12.53 -0.52 -17.82
C PHE A 446 -11.59 -0.80 -19.00
N PHE A 447 -11.47 -2.07 -19.37
CA PHE A 447 -10.59 -2.57 -20.41
C PHE A 447 -11.40 -3.15 -21.58
N MET A 448 -11.72 -2.31 -22.56
CA MET A 448 -12.45 -2.70 -23.77
C MET A 448 -11.48 -3.14 -24.88
N PRO A 449 -11.76 -4.22 -25.64
CA PRO A 449 -10.83 -4.80 -26.61
C PRO A 449 -10.74 -4.04 -27.95
N SER A 450 -11.59 -3.03 -28.16
CA SER A 450 -11.55 -2.14 -29.33
C SER A 450 -11.98 -0.72 -28.91
N ARG A 451 -11.35 0.29 -29.54
CA ARG A 451 -11.62 1.72 -29.39
C ARG A 451 -13.07 2.10 -29.66
N GLU A 452 -13.74 1.34 -30.50
CA GLU A 452 -15.12 1.53 -30.97
C GLU A 452 -16.17 0.88 -30.05
N THR A 453 -15.74 0.14 -29.01
CA THR A 453 -16.67 -0.57 -28.12
C THR A 453 -17.35 0.43 -27.19
N PRO A 454 -18.69 0.61 -27.25
CA PRO A 454 -19.37 1.58 -26.41
C PRO A 454 -19.40 1.12 -24.95
N ILE A 455 -19.16 2.06 -24.04
CA ILE A 455 -19.45 1.96 -22.62
C ILE A 455 -20.54 3.00 -22.28
N SER A 456 -21.29 2.77 -21.22
CA SER A 456 -22.27 3.75 -20.70
C SER A 456 -21.59 4.65 -19.67
N ASP A 457 -21.97 5.93 -19.59
CA ASP A 457 -21.38 6.87 -18.64
C ASP A 457 -21.62 6.45 -17.17
N ASP A 458 -22.69 5.68 -16.91
CA ASP A 458 -23.07 5.11 -15.62
C ASP A 458 -22.59 3.66 -15.40
N ALA A 459 -21.67 3.15 -16.24
CA ALA A 459 -21.23 1.76 -16.20
C ALA A 459 -20.66 1.34 -14.82
N ILE A 460 -20.95 0.09 -14.44
CA ILE A 460 -20.52 -0.52 -13.18
C ILE A 460 -19.59 -1.71 -13.49
N PRO A 461 -18.37 -1.79 -12.90
CA PRO A 461 -17.42 -2.88 -13.18
C PRO A 461 -17.99 -4.29 -13.01
N SER A 462 -18.77 -4.53 -11.95
CA SER A 462 -19.41 -5.83 -11.70
C SER A 462 -20.50 -6.20 -12.71
N GLU A 463 -20.98 -5.26 -13.54
CA GLU A 463 -21.80 -5.57 -14.70
C GLU A 463 -20.99 -5.78 -15.98
N MET A 464 -19.88 -5.06 -16.14
CA MET A 464 -18.98 -5.23 -17.28
C MET A 464 -18.28 -6.60 -17.23
N GLN A 465 -17.90 -7.05 -16.03
CA GLN A 465 -17.46 -8.42 -15.75
C GLN A 465 -18.52 -9.47 -16.16
N LYS A 466 -19.80 -9.28 -15.81
CA LYS A 466 -20.90 -10.16 -16.24
C LYS A 466 -21.14 -10.16 -17.76
N LYS A 467 -20.72 -9.11 -18.46
CA LYS A 467 -20.74 -9.00 -19.93
C LYS A 467 -19.48 -9.60 -20.60
N GLY A 468 -18.52 -10.10 -19.81
CA GLY A 468 -17.26 -10.69 -20.30
C GLY A 468 -16.14 -9.69 -20.58
N PHE A 469 -16.24 -8.46 -20.08
CA PHE A 469 -15.18 -7.45 -20.16
C PHE A 469 -14.41 -7.37 -18.84
N VAL A 470 -13.10 -7.06 -18.92
CA VAL A 470 -12.30 -6.83 -17.71
C VAL A 470 -12.51 -5.39 -17.23
N ALA A 471 -12.83 -5.26 -15.95
CA ALA A 471 -13.02 -3.99 -15.26
C ALA A 471 -12.83 -4.20 -13.75
N PHE A 472 -12.45 -3.15 -13.02
CA PHE A 472 -12.42 -3.13 -11.56
C PHE A 472 -12.93 -1.79 -11.01
N THR A 473 -13.25 -1.77 -9.71
CA THR A 473 -13.61 -0.58 -8.94
C THR A 473 -12.58 -0.37 -7.84
N THR A 474 -12.30 0.89 -7.49
CA THR A 474 -11.65 1.25 -6.22
C THR A 474 -12.67 1.68 -5.16
N GLY A 475 -13.97 1.51 -5.41
CA GLY A 475 -15.03 1.90 -4.49
C GLY A 475 -15.24 0.93 -3.32
N PRO A 476 -15.93 1.37 -2.24
CA PRO A 476 -16.13 0.57 -1.03
C PRO A 476 -16.82 -0.78 -1.26
N ASP A 477 -17.77 -0.85 -2.21
CA ASP A 477 -18.47 -2.09 -2.58
C ASP A 477 -17.55 -3.15 -3.27
N GLY A 478 -16.27 -2.85 -3.47
CA GLY A 478 -15.27 -3.74 -4.08
C GLY A 478 -14.22 -4.27 -3.09
N PRO A 479 -13.35 -5.21 -3.53
CA PRO A 479 -12.17 -5.60 -2.75
C PRO A 479 -11.19 -4.44 -2.62
N GLU A 480 -10.37 -4.45 -1.56
CA GLU A 480 -9.35 -3.41 -1.33
C GLU A 480 -8.36 -3.31 -2.51
N THR A 481 -7.95 -2.08 -2.80
CA THR A 481 -6.86 -1.73 -3.72
C THR A 481 -5.96 -0.70 -3.04
N HIS A 482 -4.69 -0.61 -3.44
CA HIS A 482 -3.73 0.30 -2.79
C HIS A 482 -4.07 1.80 -2.94
N TRP A 483 -4.96 2.15 -3.89
CA TRP A 483 -5.52 3.51 -4.03
C TRP A 483 -6.54 3.86 -2.95
N GLN A 484 -7.19 2.87 -2.36
CA GLN A 484 -8.27 3.01 -1.38
C GLN A 484 -9.33 4.02 -1.88
N GLN A 485 -9.84 4.90 -1.02
CA GLN A 485 -10.77 5.97 -1.40
C GLN A 485 -10.32 7.33 -0.85
N SER A 486 -10.75 8.42 -1.48
CA SER A 486 -10.49 9.79 -1.04
C SER A 486 -11.68 10.35 -0.26
N ILE A 487 -11.51 10.56 1.05
CA ILE A 487 -12.48 11.17 1.96
C ILE A 487 -12.23 12.68 2.09
N LEU A 488 -13.30 13.45 1.95
CA LEU A 488 -13.32 14.90 1.94
C LEU A 488 -14.20 15.41 3.08
N LEU A 489 -13.62 15.59 4.27
CA LEU A 489 -14.34 15.93 5.50
C LEU A 489 -14.89 17.36 5.48
N ILE A 490 -16.15 17.53 5.88
CA ILE A 490 -16.83 18.83 5.89
C ILE A 490 -16.54 19.60 7.19
N ASP A 491 -16.06 20.84 7.08
CA ASP A 491 -15.97 21.75 8.23
C ASP A 491 -17.35 22.34 8.57
N HIS A 492 -18.03 21.72 9.54
CA HIS A 492 -19.25 22.28 10.14
C HIS A 492 -18.94 23.49 11.05
N GLY A 493 -17.68 23.68 11.46
CA GLY A 493 -17.21 24.73 12.34
C GLY A 493 -17.92 24.70 13.69
N ASN A 494 -18.36 25.89 14.15
CA ASN A 494 -19.18 26.01 15.37
C ASN A 494 -20.69 25.83 15.12
N LYS A 495 -21.12 25.34 13.96
CA LYS A 495 -22.54 25.07 13.68
C LYS A 495 -22.87 23.64 14.12
N LYS A 496 -24.07 23.42 14.64
CA LYS A 496 -24.58 22.05 14.76
C LYS A 496 -24.88 21.52 13.34
N ALA A 497 -24.35 20.35 13.00
CA ALA A 497 -24.70 19.64 11.78
C ALA A 497 -26.22 19.39 11.68
N VAL A 498 -26.72 19.31 10.45
CA VAL A 498 -28.16 19.17 10.17
C VAL A 498 -28.44 17.75 9.72
N SER A 499 -29.24 17.03 10.49
CA SER A 499 -29.63 15.65 10.22
C SER A 499 -30.50 15.55 8.97
N LEU A 500 -30.15 14.62 8.07
CA LEU A 500 -30.78 14.42 6.77
C LEU A 500 -31.60 13.12 6.77
N LYS A 501 -32.52 12.97 5.80
CA LYS A 501 -33.51 11.88 5.80
C LYS A 501 -33.45 10.98 4.57
N LYS A 502 -33.83 9.72 4.77
CA LYS A 502 -33.93 8.70 3.71
C LYS A 502 -34.75 9.21 2.53
N GLY A 503 -34.20 9.08 1.32
CA GLY A 503 -34.83 9.59 0.09
C GLY A 503 -34.66 11.09 -0.16
N GLN A 504 -33.94 11.82 0.71
CA GLN A 504 -33.56 13.21 0.45
C GLN A 504 -32.43 13.23 -0.59
N THR A 505 -32.61 14.05 -1.63
CA THR A 505 -31.64 14.23 -2.71
C THR A 505 -30.72 15.41 -2.40
N ILE A 506 -29.42 15.21 -2.52
CA ILE A 506 -28.39 16.25 -2.47
C ILE A 506 -27.90 16.47 -3.90
N THR A 507 -27.86 17.72 -4.35
CA THR A 507 -27.31 18.10 -5.66
C THR A 507 -26.13 19.04 -5.48
N GLY A 508 -25.18 19.03 -6.42
CA GLY A 508 -23.98 19.83 -6.26
C GLY A 508 -23.08 19.84 -7.49
N LYS A 509 -21.85 20.32 -7.31
CA LYS A 509 -20.79 20.28 -8.31
C LYS A 509 -19.48 19.83 -7.68
N VAL A 510 -18.76 18.94 -8.36
CA VAL A 510 -17.38 18.56 -8.05
C VAL A 510 -16.46 19.24 -9.04
N GLY A 511 -15.47 19.98 -8.55
CA GLY A 511 -14.40 20.59 -9.32
C GLY A 511 -13.05 19.95 -9.02
N TYR A 512 -12.23 19.79 -10.06
CA TYR A 512 -10.85 19.31 -9.98
C TYR A 512 -9.95 20.31 -10.69
N GLN A 513 -8.83 20.69 -10.08
CA GLN A 513 -7.86 21.60 -10.68
C GLN A 513 -6.45 21.34 -10.14
N LYS A 514 -5.42 21.31 -10.99
CA LYS A 514 -4.02 21.26 -10.51
C LYS A 514 -3.64 22.57 -9.81
N LYS A 515 -2.86 22.50 -8.73
CA LYS A 515 -2.45 23.72 -7.98
C LYS A 515 -1.63 24.72 -8.81
N SER A 516 -0.96 24.23 -9.86
CA SER A 516 -0.41 25.01 -10.98
C SER A 516 -0.16 24.07 -12.17
N GLU A 517 0.16 24.61 -13.34
CA GLU A 517 0.46 23.83 -14.56
C GLU A 517 1.56 22.77 -14.37
N VAL A 518 2.55 23.05 -13.50
CA VAL A 518 3.66 22.16 -13.16
C VAL A 518 3.47 21.40 -11.83
N SER A 519 2.27 21.41 -11.25
CA SER A 519 2.00 20.74 -9.97
C SER A 519 1.44 19.34 -10.17
N ARG A 520 2.02 18.40 -9.43
CA ARG A 520 1.52 17.03 -9.24
C ARG A 520 0.38 16.96 -8.20
N SER A 521 0.20 18.00 -7.39
CA SER A 521 -0.85 18.12 -6.39
C SER A 521 -2.15 18.68 -6.98
N LEU A 522 -3.27 18.22 -6.43
CA LEU A 522 -4.62 18.51 -6.89
C LEU A 522 -5.37 19.36 -5.85
N ASP A 523 -6.22 20.27 -6.31
CA ASP A 523 -7.28 20.89 -5.54
C ASP A 523 -8.62 20.26 -5.97
N ILE A 524 -9.38 19.75 -5.00
CA ILE A 524 -10.76 19.28 -5.19
C ILE A 524 -11.70 20.29 -4.54
N THR A 525 -12.75 20.71 -5.24
CA THR A 525 -13.79 21.60 -4.72
C THR A 525 -15.15 20.93 -4.79
N ILE A 526 -15.99 21.13 -3.78
CA ILE A 526 -17.38 20.65 -3.81
C ILE A 526 -18.32 21.76 -3.34
N ASP A 527 -19.25 22.15 -4.22
CA ASP A 527 -20.45 22.93 -3.89
C ASP A 527 -21.62 21.97 -3.73
N TRP A 528 -22.46 22.10 -2.70
CA TRP A 528 -23.65 21.25 -2.53
C TRP A 528 -24.86 21.96 -1.94
N ASP A 529 -26.04 21.42 -2.26
CA ASP A 529 -27.36 21.79 -1.77
C ASP A 529 -28.07 20.54 -1.23
N ALA A 530 -28.09 20.39 0.09
CA ALA A 530 -28.80 19.34 0.80
C ALA A 530 -30.26 19.73 1.11
N GLN A 531 -30.83 20.71 0.39
CA GLN A 531 -32.18 21.22 0.58
C GLN A 531 -32.38 21.77 2.01
N ASN A 532 -33.17 21.07 2.84
CA ASN A 532 -33.38 21.41 4.25
C ASN A 532 -32.11 21.22 5.10
N GLY A 533 -31.12 20.45 4.62
CA GLY A 533 -29.78 20.36 5.21
C GLY A 533 -28.94 21.64 5.05
N GLY A 534 -29.38 22.57 4.21
CA GLY A 534 -28.62 23.76 3.85
C GLY A 534 -27.69 23.55 2.66
N LYS A 535 -26.85 24.56 2.40
CA LYS A 535 -25.87 24.58 1.30
C LYS A 535 -24.46 24.69 1.87
N GLY A 536 -23.51 24.02 1.25
CA GLY A 536 -22.09 24.10 1.56
C GLY A 536 -21.23 24.33 0.32
N ALA A 537 -20.01 24.78 0.54
CA ALA A 537 -18.99 25.00 -0.47
C ALA A 537 -17.63 24.89 0.24
N GLN A 538 -16.81 23.92 -0.14
CA GLN A 538 -15.50 23.66 0.48
C GLN A 538 -14.48 23.18 -0.56
N LYS A 539 -13.21 23.31 -0.20
CA LYS A 539 -12.05 22.91 -0.99
C LYS A 539 -11.12 22.06 -0.13
N TRP A 540 -10.54 21.03 -0.73
CA TRP A 540 -9.52 20.17 -0.14
C TRP A 540 -8.32 20.09 -1.09
N GLY A 541 -7.11 20.00 -0.54
CA GLY A 541 -5.91 19.64 -1.27
C GLY A 541 -5.63 18.13 -1.20
N LEU A 542 -5.23 17.53 -2.30
CA LEU A 542 -4.63 16.19 -2.35
C LEU A 542 -3.17 16.40 -2.78
N GLN A 543 -2.23 16.09 -1.89
CA GLN A 543 -0.84 16.61 -1.93
C GLN A 543 0.22 15.52 -1.94
#